data_AF-A0A2E8JQL4-F1
#
_entry.id   AF-A0A2E8JQL4-F1
#
_cell.length_a   1.000
_cell.length_b   1.000
_cell.length_c   1.000
_cell.angle_alpha   90.00
_cell.angle_beta   90.00
_cell.angle_gamma   90.00
#
_symmetry.space_group_name_H-M   'P 1'
#
loop_
_entity.id
_entity.type
_entity.pdbx_description
1 polymer ?
#
loop_
_entity_poly.entity_id
_entity_poly.type
_entity_poly.pdbx_seq_one_letter_code
_entity_poly.pdbx_strand_id
1 'polypeptide(L)'
;MDLNKQLQKRLKALMKQERMLDSQRRVAAASQVAQSSVNRILNNTQSATLDMVSSLAKAFKIKPDRYLLLDEEEAKVLSLFHDLDPALQKQCIEWMAAVAKKGSDNGS
;
A
#
# COMPACT_ATOMS: atom_id res chain seq x y z
N MET A 1 -13.32 -1.64 6.23
CA MET A 1 -12.13 -0.81 5.97
C MET A 1 -12.39 0.00 4.71
N ASP A 2 -12.17 1.32 4.73
CA ASP A 2 -12.45 2.19 3.56
C ASP A 2 -11.16 2.42 2.76
N LEU A 3 -11.01 1.68 1.66
CA LEU A 3 -9.83 1.67 0.79
C LEU A 3 -9.50 3.06 0.24
N ASN A 4 -10.51 3.91 0.01
CA ASN A 4 -10.27 5.26 -0.51
C ASN A 4 -9.56 6.12 0.54
N LYS A 5 -10.01 6.04 1.81
CA LYS A 5 -9.37 6.74 2.93
C LYS A 5 -7.96 6.23 3.19
N GLN A 6 -7.73 4.93 3.03
CA GLN A 6 -6.41 4.32 3.20
C GLN A 6 -5.43 4.82 2.12
N LEU A 7 -5.82 4.75 0.85
CA LEU A 7 -5.03 5.28 -0.25
C LEU A 7 -4.77 6.79 -0.09
N GLN A 8 -5.78 7.57 0.32
CA GLN A 8 -5.63 8.99 0.59
C GLN A 8 -4.56 9.27 1.65
N LYS A 9 -4.64 8.60 2.80
CA LYS A 9 -3.68 8.76 3.89
C LYS A 9 -2.28 8.36 3.46
N ARG A 10 -2.16 7.20 2.79
CA ARG A 10 -0.88 6.68 2.32
C ARG A 10 -0.24 7.60 1.30
N LEU A 11 -1.00 8.09 0.32
CA LEU A 11 -0.51 9.01 -0.70
C LEU A 11 -0.03 10.33 -0.09
N LYS A 12 -0.77 10.89 0.89
CA LYS A 12 -0.33 12.08 1.63
C LYS A 12 0.97 11.86 2.40
N ALA A 13 1.11 10.71 3.06
CA ALA A 13 2.32 10.36 3.79
C ALA A 13 3.53 10.23 2.86
N LEU A 14 3.36 9.54 1.73
CA LEU A 14 4.42 9.38 0.72
C LEU A 14 4.85 10.72 0.11
N MET A 15 3.89 11.60 -0.24
CA MET A 15 4.21 12.94 -0.73
C MET A 15 4.98 13.78 0.30
N LYS A 16 4.75 13.58 1.61
CA LYS A 16 5.52 14.25 2.66
C LYS A 16 6.95 13.74 2.77
N GLN A 17 7.19 12.47 2.44
CA GLN A 17 8.49 11.81 2.56
C GLN A 17 9.35 11.97 1.30
N GLU A 18 8.75 11.92 0.11
CA GLU A 18 9.45 11.96 -1.17
C GLU A 18 9.47 13.38 -1.75
N ARG A 19 10.60 14.08 -1.58
CA ARG A 19 10.78 15.47 -2.03
C ARG A 19 10.54 15.64 -3.54
N MET A 20 10.82 14.62 -4.35
CA MET A 20 10.60 14.69 -5.79
C MET A 20 9.12 14.56 -6.19
N LEU A 21 8.26 14.15 -5.27
CA LEU A 21 6.83 13.92 -5.46
C LEU A 21 5.97 14.67 -4.42
N ASP A 22 6.46 15.78 -3.91
CA ASP A 22 5.86 16.58 -2.82
C ASP A 22 4.56 17.32 -3.17
N SER A 23 4.15 17.30 -4.44
CA SER A 23 3.04 18.08 -4.95
C SER A 23 2.21 17.29 -5.95
N GLN A 24 0.91 17.59 -6.01
CA GLN A 24 -0.04 16.88 -6.89
C GLN A 24 0.40 16.90 -8.36
N ARG A 25 0.98 18.01 -8.81
CA ARG A 25 1.50 18.17 -10.17
C ARG A 25 2.66 17.23 -10.45
N ARG A 26 3.59 17.05 -9.51
CA ARG A 26 4.73 16.13 -9.65
C ARG A 26 4.26 14.68 -9.63
N VAL A 27 3.35 14.32 -8.72
CA VAL A 27 2.73 13.00 -8.67
C VAL A 27 2.01 12.67 -9.97
N ALA A 28 1.22 13.60 -10.50
CA ALA A 28 0.51 13.43 -11.77
C ALA A 28 1.47 13.18 -12.94
N ALA A 29 2.53 14.00 -13.05
CA ALA A 29 3.54 13.84 -14.09
C ALA A 29 4.27 12.50 -14.00
N ALA A 30 4.66 12.08 -12.79
CA ALA A 30 5.42 10.84 -12.59
C ALA A 30 4.57 9.57 -12.75
N SER A 31 3.29 9.62 -12.35
CA SER A 31 2.37 8.48 -12.44
C SER A 31 1.59 8.42 -13.75
N GLN A 32 1.67 9.45 -14.60
CA GLN A 32 0.81 9.61 -15.78
C GLN A 32 -0.71 9.60 -15.47
N VAL A 33 -1.08 9.81 -14.20
CA VAL A 33 -2.48 10.01 -13.77
C VAL A 33 -2.80 11.50 -13.86
N ALA A 34 -3.99 11.84 -14.38
CA ALA A 34 -4.42 13.23 -14.47
C ALA A 34 -4.37 13.93 -13.10
N GLN A 35 -3.86 15.16 -13.04
CA GLN A 35 -3.76 15.93 -11.80
C GLN A 35 -5.11 16.10 -11.10
N SER A 36 -6.19 16.29 -11.87
CA SER A 36 -7.56 16.36 -11.33
C SER A 36 -7.96 15.07 -10.60
N SER A 37 -7.57 13.91 -11.11
CA SER A 37 -7.79 12.62 -10.45
C SER A 37 -6.94 12.46 -9.20
N VAL A 38 -5.66 12.85 -9.24
CA VAL A 38 -4.79 12.88 -8.04
C VAL A 38 -5.42 13.76 -6.95
N ASN A 39 -5.91 14.95 -7.31
CA ASN A 39 -6.60 15.84 -6.40
C ASN A 39 -7.88 15.19 -5.80
N ARG A 40 -8.68 14.52 -6.63
CA ARG A 40 -9.90 13.85 -6.16
C ARG A 40 -9.61 12.71 -5.19
N ILE A 41 -8.56 11.91 -5.45
CA ILE A 41 -8.07 10.87 -4.54
C ILE A 41 -7.62 11.48 -3.21
N LEU A 42 -6.80 12.54 -3.26
CA LEU A 42 -6.29 13.22 -2.07
C LEU A 42 -7.38 13.88 -1.22
N ASN A 43 -8.56 14.15 -1.80
CA ASN A 43 -9.74 14.66 -1.10
C ASN A 43 -10.80 13.59 -0.81
N ASN A 44 -10.51 12.31 -1.10
CA ASN A 44 -11.43 11.19 -0.89
C ASN A 44 -12.78 11.36 -1.64
N THR A 45 -12.76 12.01 -2.80
CA THR A 45 -13.94 12.31 -3.64
C THR A 45 -14.07 11.39 -4.86
N GLN A 46 -13.06 10.55 -5.11
CA GLN A 46 -13.05 9.56 -6.19
C GLN A 46 -12.33 8.29 -5.71
N SER A 47 -12.90 7.14 -6.07
CA SER A 47 -12.21 5.85 -5.97
C SER A 47 -11.18 5.69 -7.10
N ALA A 48 -9.97 5.26 -6.74
CA ALA A 48 -8.95 4.93 -7.72
C ALA A 48 -9.21 3.55 -8.34
N THR A 49 -9.04 3.43 -9.65
CA THR A 49 -9.03 2.12 -10.31
C THR A 49 -7.72 1.39 -9.99
N LEU A 50 -7.68 0.07 -10.22
CA LEU A 50 -6.46 -0.72 -10.03
C LEU A 50 -5.29 -0.21 -10.90
N ASP A 51 -5.56 0.24 -12.13
CA ASP A 51 -4.54 0.81 -13.01
C ASP A 51 -3.97 2.11 -12.47
N MET A 52 -4.82 2.96 -11.87
CA MET A 52 -4.37 4.19 -11.21
C MET A 52 -3.52 3.86 -9.98
N VAL A 53 -3.91 2.87 -9.18
CA VAL A 53 -3.12 2.41 -8.03
C VAL A 53 -1.77 1.87 -8.49
N SER A 54 -1.71 1.06 -9.54
CA SER A 54 -0.46 0.56 -10.12
C SER A 54 0.43 1.70 -10.61
N SER A 55 -0.14 2.66 -11.32
CA SER A 55 0.60 3.80 -11.89
C SER A 55 1.15 4.72 -10.79
N LEU A 56 0.37 4.97 -9.74
CA LEU A 56 0.82 5.69 -8.55
C LEU A 56 1.93 4.91 -7.82
N ALA A 57 1.76 3.60 -7.61
CA ALA A 57 2.74 2.78 -6.91
C ALA A 57 4.10 2.81 -7.63
N LYS A 58 4.10 2.70 -8.96
CA LYS A 58 5.29 2.82 -9.80
C LYS A 58 5.98 4.17 -9.65
N ALA A 59 5.23 5.28 -9.62
CA ALA A 59 5.79 6.61 -9.42
C ALA A 59 6.55 6.72 -8.09
N PHE A 60 6.01 6.13 -7.02
CA PHE A 60 6.65 6.05 -5.70
C PHE A 60 7.64 4.88 -5.54
N LYS A 61 7.94 4.15 -6.62
CA LYS A 61 8.83 2.97 -6.61
C LYS A 61 8.42 1.88 -5.62
N ILE A 62 7.14 1.77 -5.31
CA ILE A 62 6.59 0.75 -4.41
C ILE A 62 6.40 -0.55 -5.18
N LYS A 63 6.97 -1.65 -4.67
CA LYS A 63 6.78 -3.00 -5.20
C LYS A 63 6.52 -3.97 -4.05
N PRO A 64 5.54 -4.87 -4.17
CA PRO A 64 4.53 -4.96 -5.23
C PRO A 64 3.50 -3.81 -5.16
N ASP A 65 2.84 -3.47 -6.28
CA ASP A 65 1.95 -2.30 -6.39
C ASP A 65 0.84 -2.26 -5.32
N ARG A 66 0.33 -3.43 -4.92
CA ARG A 66 -0.67 -3.56 -3.84
C ARG A 66 -0.21 -2.99 -2.49
N TYR A 67 1.10 -2.84 -2.28
CA TYR A 67 1.65 -2.25 -1.05
C TYR A 67 1.34 -0.76 -0.91
N LEU A 68 0.90 -0.09 -1.98
CA LEU A 68 0.37 1.26 -1.89
C LEU A 68 -0.96 1.32 -1.11
N LEU A 69 -1.68 0.20 -1.02
CA LEU A 69 -2.95 0.12 -0.30
C LEU A 69 -2.80 -0.35 1.14
N LEU A 70 -1.58 -0.57 1.63
CA LEU A 70 -1.38 -0.98 3.02
C LEU A 70 -1.49 0.21 3.95
N ASP A 71 -2.02 -0.05 5.14
CA ASP A 71 -1.90 0.90 6.23
C ASP A 71 -0.48 0.85 6.83
N GLU A 72 -0.23 1.73 7.81
CA GLU A 72 1.09 1.88 8.41
C GLU A 72 1.52 0.65 9.20
N GLU A 73 0.57 -0.04 9.85
CA GLU A 73 0.84 -1.24 10.63
C GLU A 73 1.14 -2.42 9.71
N GLU A 74 0.34 -2.62 8.67
CA GLU A 74 0.56 -3.63 7.64
C GLU A 74 1.89 -3.42 6.91
N ALA A 75 2.21 -2.17 6.56
CA ALA A 75 3.50 -1.83 5.94
C ALA A 75 4.68 -2.09 6.88
N LYS A 76 4.53 -1.81 8.17
CA LYS A 76 5.55 -2.08 9.19
C LYS A 76 5.78 -3.57 9.37
N VAL A 77 4.71 -4.36 9.45
CA VAL A 77 4.79 -5.83 9.55
C VAL A 77 5.53 -6.40 8.34
N LEU A 78 5.22 -5.95 7.13
CA LEU A 78 5.91 -6.42 5.93
C LEU A 78 7.38 -6.00 5.89
N SER A 79 7.72 -4.79 6.34
CA SER A 79 9.11 -4.36 6.46
C SER A 79 9.88 -5.28 7.41
N LEU A 80 9.34 -5.50 8.61
CA LEU A 80 9.95 -6.38 9.61
C LEU A 80 10.10 -7.81 9.07
N PHE A 81 9.09 -8.32 8.37
CA PHE A 81 9.13 -9.64 7.76
C PHE A 81 10.23 -9.75 6.69
N HIS A 82 10.39 -8.72 5.84
CA HIS A 82 11.44 -8.69 4.82
C HIS A 82 12.86 -8.61 5.40
N ASP A 83 13.01 -8.00 6.57
CA ASP A 83 14.30 -7.88 7.28
C ASP A 83 14.72 -9.17 8.00
N LEU A 84 13.81 -10.16 8.13
CA LEU A 84 14.14 -11.47 8.71
C LEU A 84 15.04 -12.31 7.79
N ASP A 85 15.86 -13.17 8.39
CA ASP A 85 16.55 -14.24 7.68
C ASP A 85 15.56 -15.13 6.90
N PRO A 86 15.87 -15.58 5.68
CA PRO A 86 14.98 -16.44 4.89
C PRO A 86 14.46 -17.69 5.64
N ALA A 87 15.26 -18.28 6.54
CA ALA A 87 14.83 -19.41 7.35
C ALA A 87 13.72 -19.02 8.34
N LEU A 88 13.83 -17.84 8.95
CA LEU A 88 12.82 -17.27 9.86
C LEU A 88 11.57 -16.84 9.09
N GLN A 89 11.72 -16.24 7.90
CA GLN A 89 10.59 -15.91 7.03
C GLN A 89 9.74 -17.15 6.74
N LYS A 90 10.39 -18.28 6.40
CA LYS A 90 9.71 -19.56 6.16
C LYS A 90 8.97 -20.05 7.39
N GLN A 91 9.60 -20.02 8.57
CA GLN A 91 8.96 -20.43 9.83
C GLN A 91 7.74 -19.55 10.17
N CYS A 92 7.83 -18.24 9.95
CA CYS A 92 6.71 -17.33 10.12
C CYS A 92 5.54 -17.69 9.18
N ILE A 93 5.80 -17.99 7.91
CA ILE A 93 4.77 -18.42 6.95
C ILE A 93 4.12 -19.73 7.40
N GLU A 94 4.91 -20.72 7.81
CA GLU A 94 4.41 -22.02 8.28
C GLU A 94 3.55 -21.86 9.55
N TRP A 95 3.98 -21.01 10.49
CA TRP A 95 3.22 -20.70 11.69
C TRP A 95 1.89 -20.01 11.37
N MET A 96 1.90 -18.99 10.49
CA MET A 96 0.69 -18.30 10.06
C MET A 96 -0.31 -19.26 9.40
N ALA A 97 0.16 -20.18 8.56
CA ALA A 97 -0.68 -21.20 7.94
C ALA A 97 -1.31 -22.16 8.96
N ALA A 98 -0.54 -22.58 9.97
CA ALA A 98 -1.02 -23.45 11.04
C ALA A 98 -2.08 -22.76 11.92
N VAL A 99 -1.89 -21.49 12.24
CA VAL A 99 -2.86 -20.68 13.00
C VAL A 99 -4.15 -20.48 12.21
N ALA A 100 -4.07 -20.15 10.92
CA ALA A 100 -5.23 -19.97 10.05
C ALA A 100 -6.09 -21.24 9.98
N LYS A 101 -5.46 -22.42 9.89
CA LYS A 101 -6.16 -23.70 9.90
C LYS A 101 -6.91 -23.95 11.22
N LYS A 102 -6.27 -23.73 12.37
CA LYS A 102 -6.90 -23.89 13.69
C LYS A 102 -8.06 -22.92 13.92
N GLY A 103 -8.00 -21.72 13.37
CA GLY A 103 -9.09 -20.75 13.44
C GLY A 103 -10.34 -21.18 12.65
N SER A 104 -10.16 -21.93 11.54
CA SER A 104 -11.26 -22.45 10.74
C SER A 104 -11.97 -23.64 11.40
N ASP A 105 -11.24 -24.47 12.15
CA ASP A 105 -11.80 -25.65 12.83
C ASP A 105 -12.59 -25.28 14.11
N ASN A 106 -12.32 -24.12 14.71
CA ASN A 106 -13.02 -23.62 15.91
C ASN A 106 -14.26 -22.76 15.60
N GLY A 107 -14.63 -22.61 14.32
CA GLY A 107 -15.74 -21.77 13.86
C GLY A 107 -16.88 -22.51 13.16
N SER A 108 -16.97 -23.83 13.30
CA SER A 108 -18.09 -24.66 12.81
C SER A 108 -19.01 -25.09 13.94
#